data_AF-A0A1G6YEE1-F1
#
_entry.id   AF-A0A1G6YEE1-F1
#
_cell.length_a   1.000
_cell.length_b   1.000
_cell.length_c   1.000
_cell.angle_alpha   90.00
_cell.angle_beta   90.00
_cell.angle_gamma   90.00
#
_symmetry.space_group_name_H-M   'P 1'
#
loop_
_entity.id
_entity.type
_entity.pdbx_description
1 polymer ?
#
loop_
_entity_poly.entity_id
_entity_poly.type
_entity_poly.pdbx_seq_one_letter_code
_entity_poly.pdbx_strand_id
1 'polypeptide(L)' 'MKKYGNQTPTQAVILGYEKSLGSEAVGLYKRIGLEPYPWQENLISTLFAVNAEGLWTHSRFGYAIPRCNELHP' A
#
# COMPACT_ATOMS: atom_id res chain seq x y z
N MET A 1 -11.12 7.24 -23.71
CA MET A 1 -10.93 6.75 -22.33
C MET A 1 -9.46 6.81 -21.98
N LYS A 2 -9.09 7.47 -20.87
CA LYS A 2 -7.70 7.56 -20.42
C LYS A 2 -7.31 6.19 -19.84
N LYS A 3 -6.33 5.50 -20.44
CA LYS A 3 -5.80 4.24 -19.91
C LYS A 3 -4.78 4.55 -18.84
N TYR A 4 -5.03 4.14 -17.61
CA TYR A 4 -4.03 4.14 -16.54
C TYR A 4 -3.29 2.80 -16.59
N GLY A 5 -1.98 2.84 -16.35
CA GLY A 5 -1.21 1.60 -16.16
C GLY A 5 -1.79 0.79 -15.00
N ASN A 6 -1.56 -0.52 -14.98
CA ASN A 6 -2.01 -1.36 -13.87
C ASN A 6 -1.42 -0.80 -12.56
N GLN A 7 -2.30 -0.37 -11.65
CA GLN A 7 -1.90 0.20 -10.36
C GLN A 7 -1.65 -0.87 -9.30
N THR A 8 -1.97 -2.14 -9.61
CA THR A 8 -1.65 -3.28 -8.76
C THR A 8 -0.28 -3.83 -9.15
N PRO A 9 0.66 -3.99 -8.20
CA PRO A 9 1.99 -4.51 -8.51
C PRO A 9 1.92 -5.93 -9.06
N THR A 10 2.74 -6.22 -10.07
CA THR A 10 2.82 -7.56 -10.69
C THR A 10 3.36 -8.60 -9.71
N GLN A 11 4.19 -8.18 -8.76
CA GLN A 11 4.71 -9.01 -7.68
C GLN A 11 4.58 -8.26 -6.36
N ALA A 12 4.09 -8.95 -5.34
CA ALA A 12 4.03 -8.44 -3.98
C ALA A 12 4.42 -9.57 -3.02
N VAL A 13 5.29 -9.26 -2.05
CA VAL A 13 5.68 -10.17 -0.99
C VAL A 13 5.10 -9.64 0.32
N ILE A 14 3.91 -10.12 0.66
CA ILE A 14 3.17 -9.71 1.85
C ILE A 14 3.23 -10.85 2.86
N LEU A 15 3.83 -10.60 4.02
CA LEU A 15 3.80 -11.52 5.16
C LEU A 15 2.37 -11.73 5.65
N GLY A 16 2.05 -12.93 6.13
CA GLY A 16 0.77 -13.22 6.76
C GLY A 16 0.59 -12.39 8.04
N TYR A 17 -0.62 -11.87 8.25
CA TYR A 17 -0.99 -11.06 9.41
C TYR A 17 -2.38 -11.44 9.90
N GLU A 18 -2.69 -11.12 11.15
CA GLU A 18 -3.98 -11.47 11.76
C GLU A 18 -5.05 -10.43 11.44
N LYS A 19 -4.71 -9.14 11.58
CA LYS A 19 -5.61 -8.03 11.27
C LYS A 19 -4.83 -6.85 10.70
N SER A 20 -5.57 -5.91 10.10
CA SER A 20 -5.00 -4.65 9.63
C SER A 20 -5.78 -3.48 10.19
N LEU A 21 -5.06 -2.42 10.58
CA LEU A 21 -5.65 -1.13 10.96
C LEU A 21 -5.87 -0.21 9.74
N GLY A 22 -5.62 -0.71 8.53
CA GLY A 22 -5.62 0.10 7.32
C GLY A 22 -7.00 0.66 6.95
N SER A 23 -8.08 -0.08 7.20
CA SER A 23 -9.44 0.41 6.95
C SER A 23 -9.80 1.60 7.84
N GLU A 24 -9.38 1.57 9.11
CA GLU A 24 -9.56 2.69 10.04
C GLU A 24 -8.77 3.91 9.60
N ALA A 25 -7.51 3.71 9.17
CA ALA A 25 -6.66 4.78 8.64
C ALA A 25 -7.27 5.42 7.38
N VAL A 26 -7.79 4.62 6.44
CA VAL A 26 -8.52 5.11 5.26
C VAL A 26 -9.77 5.88 5.67
N GLY A 27 -10.52 5.40 6.66
CA GLY A 27 -11.71 6.09 7.18
C GLY A 27 -11.38 7.44 7.83
N LEU A 28 -10.26 7.55 8.56
CA LEU A 28 -9.75 8.83 9.07
C LEU A 28 -9.40 9.79 7.93
N TYR A 29 -8.71 9.30 6.90
CA TYR A 29 -8.32 10.10 5.73
C TYR A 29 -9.53 10.60 4.94
N LYS A 30 -10.57 9.78 4.78
CA LYS A 30 -11.82 10.18 4.12
C LYS A 30 -12.63 11.22 4.92
N ARG A 31 -12.58 11.15 6.27
CA ARG A 31 -13.29 12.11 7.14
C ARG A 31 -12.85 13.57 6.96
N ILE A 32 -11.62 13.81 6.53
CA ILE A 32 -11.12 15.17 6.24
C ILE A 32 -11.42 15.64 4.80
N GLY A 33 -12.26 14.91 4.06
CA GLY A 33 -12.71 15.27 2.72
C GLY A 33 -11.74 14.87 1.60
N LEU A 34 -10.79 13.98 1.88
CA LEU A 34 -9.84 13.48 0.90
C LEU A 34 -10.25 12.10 0.38
N GLU A 35 -10.11 11.88 -0.93
CA GLU A 35 -10.42 10.61 -1.57
C GLU A 35 -9.12 9.90 -1.98
N PRO A 36 -8.74 8.79 -1.31
CA PRO A 36 -7.57 8.02 -1.70
C PRO A 36 -7.87 7.24 -2.99
N TYR A 37 -6.83 7.07 -3.81
CA TYR A 37 -6.92 6.17 -4.95
C TYR A 37 -7.03 4.70 -4.47
N PRO A 38 -7.71 3.81 -5.22
CA PRO A 38 -7.89 2.41 -4.82
C PRO A 38 -6.58 1.67 -4.46
N TRP A 39 -5.48 1.96 -5.16
CA TRP A 39 -4.18 1.36 -4.85
C TRP A 39 -3.61 1.82 -3.51
N GLN A 40 -3.92 3.05 -3.07
CA GLN A 40 -3.50 3.56 -1.77
C GLN A 40 -4.23 2.84 -0.63
N GLU A 41 -5.52 2.57 -0.81
CA GLU A 41 -6.29 1.79 0.17
C GLU A 41 -5.73 0.37 0.30
N ASN A 42 -5.43 -0.28 -0.84
CA ASN A 42 -4.82 -1.61 -0.86
C ASN A 42 -3.44 -1.63 -0.18
N LEU A 43 -2.61 -0.63 -0.47
CA LEU A 43 -1.28 -0.48 0.13
C LEU A 43 -1.37 -0.28 1.65
N ILE A 44 -2.23 0.62 2.10
CA ILE A 44 -2.41 0.94 3.52
C ILE A 44 -2.87 -0.28 4.31
N SER A 45 -3.74 -1.13 3.74
CA SER A 45 -4.15 -2.38 4.38
C SER A 45 -2.94 -3.27 4.72
N THR A 46 -1.98 -3.39 3.80
CA THR A 46 -0.78 -4.20 4.04
C THR A 46 0.25 -3.51 4.94
N LEU A 47 0.35 -2.18 4.87
CA LEU A 47 1.29 -1.40 5.67
C LEU A 47 0.91 -1.38 7.15
N PHE A 48 -0.40 -1.34 7.45
CA PHE A 48 -0.94 -1.31 8.81
C PHE A 48 -1.32 -2.70 9.34
N ALA A 49 -0.73 -3.75 8.77
CA ALA A 49 -0.90 -5.12 9.21
C ALA A 49 -0.24 -5.36 10.58
N VAL A 50 -0.97 -6.00 11.49
CA VAL A 50 -0.47 -6.41 12.81
C VAL A 50 -0.63 -7.92 13.01
N ASN A 51 0.35 -8.50 13.71
CA ASN A 51 0.37 -9.92 14.04
C ASN A 51 -0.46 -10.21 15.30
N ALA A 52 -0.47 -11.48 15.72
CA ALA A 52 -1.22 -11.94 16.89
C ALA A 52 -0.78 -11.32 18.22
N GLU A 53 0.47 -10.86 18.29
CA GLU A 53 1.02 -10.17 19.46
C GLU A 53 0.69 -8.67 19.45
N GLY A 54 -0.03 -8.19 18.43
CA GLY A 54 -0.33 -6.78 18.25
C GLY A 54 0.85 -5.94 17.77
N LEU A 55 1.92 -6.58 17.30
CA LEU A 55 3.09 -5.91 16.72
C LEU A 55 2.92 -5.70 15.22
N TRP A 56 3.61 -4.70 14.67
CA TRP A 56 3.65 -4.47 13.23
C TRP A 56 4.24 -5.69 12.51
N THR A 57 3.49 -6.23 11.55
CA THR A 57 3.91 -7.41 10.79
C THR A 57 5.10 -7.07 9.90
N HIS A 58 5.09 -5.88 9.29
CA HIS A 58 6.14 -5.42 8.39
C HIS A 58 6.90 -4.27 9.04
N SER A 59 8.05 -4.57 9.66
CA SER A 59 8.94 -3.53 10.21
C SER A 59 9.59 -2.66 9.15
N ARG A 60 9.70 -3.19 7.92
CA ARG A 60 10.11 -2.48 6.70
C ARG A 60 9.19 -2.90 5.57
N PHE A 61 8.63 -1.93 4.84
CA PHE A 61 7.67 -2.18 3.78
C PHE A 61 8.10 -1.49 2.48
N GLY A 62 8.10 -2.24 1.37
CA GLY A 62 8.43 -1.75 0.04
C GLY A 62 9.84 -2.11 -0.44
N TYR A 63 10.03 -2.06 -1.76
CA TYR A 63 11.34 -2.20 -2.40
C TYR A 63 11.91 -0.82 -2.72
N ALA A 64 13.18 -0.61 -2.36
CA ALA A 64 13.95 0.52 -2.87
C ALA A 64 14.51 0.13 -4.25
N ILE A 65 13.75 0.42 -5.31
CA ILE A 65 14.18 0.17 -6.69
C ILE A 65 14.79 1.47 -7.23
N PRO A 66 16.02 1.45 -7.79
CA PRO A 66 16.57 2.63 -8.44
C PRO A 66 15.66 3.03 -9.61
N ARG A 67 15.34 4.33 -9.72
CA ARG A 67 14.55 4.83 -10.85
C ARG A 67 15.32 4.58 -12.14
N CYS A 68 14.78 3.73 -13.01
CA CYS A 68 15.15 3.74 -14.42
C CYS A 68 14.40 4.90 -15.08
N ASN A 69 15.02 6.09 -15.12
CA ASN A 69 14.67 7.03 -16.17
C ASN A 69 15.29 6.45 -17.44
N GLU A 70 14.47 5.90 -18.31
CA GLU A 70 14.92 5.59 -19.67
C GLU A 70 15.28 6.92 -20.34
N LEU A 71 16.58 7.26 -20.33
CA LEU A 71 17.16 8.18 -21.27
C LEU A 71 17.08 7.48 -22.62
N HIS A 72 15.99 7.68 -23.35
CA HIS A 72 15.97 7.38 -24.77
C HIS A 72 17.01 8.28 -25.45
N PRO A 73 17.99 7.72 -26.19
CA PRO A 73 18.86 8.49 -27.07
C PRO A 73 18.12 9.06 -28.27
#